data_AF-Q9P1H1-F1
#
_entry.id   AF-Q9P1H1-F1
#
_cell.length_a   1.000
_cell.length_b   1.000
_cell.length_c   1.000
_cell.angle_alpha   90.00
_cell.angle_beta   90.00
_cell.angle_gamma   90.00
#
_symmetry.space_group_name_H-M   'P 1'
#
loop_
_entity.id
_entity.type
_entity.pdbx_description
1 polymer ?
#
loop_
_entity_poly.entity_id
_entity_poly.type
_entity_poly.pdbx_seq_one_letter_code
_entity_poly.pdbx_strand_id
1 'polypeptide(L)'
;MDIFDMFFGGGGRMARERRGKNVVHQLSVTLEDLYNGVTKKLALQKNVICEKCEGVGGKKGSVEKCPLCKGRGMQIHIQQIGPGMVQQIQTVCIECKGQGERINPKDRCESCSGAKVIREKKIIEVHVEKGEAAQSWCSTRAGNAVWVLIVRYTD
;
A
#
# COMPACT_ATOMS: atom_id res chain seq x y z
N MET A 1 7.74 -35.44 -26.06
CA MET A 1 8.09 -34.36 -25.12
C MET A 1 9.24 -33.60 -25.73
N ASP A 2 8.98 -32.36 -26.12
CA ASP A 2 9.76 -31.59 -27.09
C ASP A 2 10.99 -30.90 -26.48
N ILE A 3 12.08 -30.94 -27.24
CA ILE A 3 13.36 -30.29 -26.92
C ILE A 3 13.28 -28.75 -26.95
N PHE A 4 12.16 -28.21 -27.44
CA PHE A 4 11.85 -26.77 -27.47
C PHE A 4 11.43 -26.18 -26.11
N ASP A 5 11.02 -26.99 -25.13
CA ASP A 5 10.65 -26.53 -23.78
C ASP A 5 11.86 -26.18 -22.90
N MET A 6 13.06 -26.67 -23.24
CA MET A 6 14.28 -26.48 -22.43
C MET A 6 14.99 -25.15 -22.71
N PHE A 7 14.71 -24.49 -23.85
CA PHE A 7 15.33 -23.22 -24.23
C PHE A 7 14.51 -21.98 -23.81
N PHE A 8 13.20 -22.14 -23.59
CA PHE A 8 12.32 -21.09 -23.05
C PHE A 8 12.11 -21.23 -21.53
N GLY A 9 13.10 -21.80 -20.83
CA GLY A 9 13.19 -21.89 -19.36
C GLY A 9 13.44 -20.55 -18.65
N GLY A 10 12.84 -19.46 -19.14
CA GLY A 10 12.88 -18.14 -18.53
C GLY A 10 11.58 -17.89 -17.78
N GLY A 11 11.55 -18.25 -16.50
CA GLY A 11 10.38 -18.18 -15.64
C GLY A 11 9.60 -16.88 -15.76
N GLY A 12 8.54 -16.91 -16.56
CA GLY A 12 7.45 -15.96 -16.52
C GLY A 12 6.69 -16.19 -15.22
N ARG A 13 7.24 -15.72 -14.11
CA ARG A 13 6.46 -15.47 -12.91
C ARG A 13 5.40 -14.46 -13.32
N MET A 14 4.22 -14.98 -13.68
CA MET A 14 3.00 -14.20 -13.86
C MET A 14 3.02 -13.13 -12.78
N ALA A 15 2.95 -11.87 -13.20
CA ALA A 15 2.81 -10.75 -12.30
C ALA A 15 1.54 -11.00 -11.49
N ARG A 16 1.68 -11.67 -10.34
CA ARG A 16 0.59 -11.93 -9.42
C ARG A 16 0.08 -10.55 -9.07
N GLU A 17 -1.12 -10.25 -9.55
CA GLU A 17 -1.79 -8.99 -9.27
C GLU A 17 -1.74 -8.80 -7.76
N ARG A 18 -1.00 -7.78 -7.33
CA ARG A 18 -0.74 -7.52 -5.92
C ARG A 18 -2.05 -7.05 -5.31
N ARG A 19 -2.92 -7.99 -4.94
CA ARG A 19 -4.13 -7.71 -4.18
C ARG A 19 -3.71 -6.91 -2.95
N GLY A 20 -4.38 -5.78 -2.74
CA GLY A 20 -4.14 -4.94 -1.58
C GLY A 20 -4.27 -5.76 -0.31
N LYS A 21 -3.40 -5.51 0.68
CA LYS A 21 -3.49 -6.17 1.98
C LYS A 21 -4.85 -5.84 2.59
N ASN A 22 -5.53 -6.85 3.12
CA ASN A 22 -6.75 -6.63 3.88
C ASN A 22 -6.44 -5.80 5.12
N VAL A 23 -7.33 -4.87 5.45
CA VAL A 23 -7.22 -4.07 6.67
C VAL A 23 -8.31 -4.51 7.62
N VAL A 24 -7.91 -4.79 8.86
CA VAL A 24 -8.79 -5.29 9.91
C VAL A 24 -9.15 -4.15 10.85
N HIS A 25 -10.44 -3.87 11.02
CA HIS A 25 -10.94 -2.93 12.01
C HIS A 25 -11.79 -3.64 13.06
N GLN A 26 -11.59 -3.28 14.33
CA GLN A 26 -12.38 -3.82 15.44
C GLN A 26 -13.54 -2.87 15.72
N LEU A 27 -14.76 -3.40 15.71
CA LEU A 27 -15.96 -2.67 16.11
C LEU A 27 -16.42 -3.17 17.47
N SER A 28 -16.47 -2.26 18.45
CA SER A 28 -17.04 -2.52 19.76
C SER A 28 -18.56 -2.36 19.70
N VAL A 29 -19.27 -3.41 20.13
CA VAL A 29 -20.74 -3.46 20.13
C VAL A 29 -21.21 -3.89 21.52
N THR A 30 -22.23 -3.21 22.04
CA THR A 30 -22.85 -3.56 23.32
C THR A 30 -23.84 -4.71 23.16
N LEU A 31 -24.21 -5.37 24.25
CA LEU A 31 -25.21 -6.45 24.21
C LEU A 31 -26.58 -5.95 23.72
N GLU A 32 -26.96 -4.73 24.09
CA GLU A 32 -28.21 -4.08 23.66
C GLU A 32 -28.26 -3.86 22.14
N ASP A 33 -27.15 -3.37 21.57
CA ASP A 33 -26.98 -3.16 20.14
C ASP A 33 -27.12 -4.47 19.36
N LEU A 34 -26.63 -5.58 19.92
CA LEU A 34 -26.70 -6.91 19.30
C LEU A 34 -28.11 -7.51 19.36
N TYR A 35 -28.84 -7.26 20.45
CA TYR A 35 -30.21 -7.76 20.60
C TYR A 35 -31.18 -7.05 19.67
N ASN A 36 -31.03 -5.73 19.53
CA ASN A 36 -31.91 -4.90 18.71
C ASN A 36 -31.47 -4.79 17.24
N GLY A 37 -30.21 -5.09 16.94
CA GLY A 37 -29.61 -4.82 15.64
C GLY A 37 -29.32 -3.33 15.48
N VAL A 38 -28.14 -2.97 14.99
CA VAL A 38 -27.72 -1.57 14.90
C VAL A 38 -26.97 -1.28 13.61
N THR A 39 -27.16 -0.08 13.08
CA THR A 39 -26.34 0.42 11.97
C THR A 39 -25.34 1.42 12.53
N LYS A 40 -24.05 1.05 12.54
CA LYS A 40 -22.96 1.94 13.01
C LYS A 40 -22.21 2.54 11.83
N LYS A 41 -21.87 3.83 11.94
CA LYS A 41 -21.05 4.54 10.95
C LYS A 41 -19.58 4.47 11.35
N LEU A 42 -18.77 3.79 10.55
CA LEU A 42 -17.33 3.66 10.77
C LEU A 42 -16.56 4.59 9.82
N ALA A 43 -15.73 5.47 10.38
CA ALA A 43 -14.84 6.31 9.60
C ALA A 43 -13.52 5.56 9.31
N LEU A 44 -13.31 5.19 8.05
CA LEU A 44 -12.09 4.52 7.58
C LEU A 44 -11.15 5.49 6.89
N GLN A 45 -9.85 5.30 7.10
CA GLN A 45 -8.81 6.02 6.37
C GLN A 45 -8.26 5.13 5.26
N LYS A 46 -8.41 5.56 4.00
CA LYS A 46 -7.79 4.92 2.84
C LYS A 46 -6.77 5.85 2.21
N ASN A 47 -5.71 5.29 1.65
CA ASN A 47 -4.81 6.03 0.78
C ASN A 47 -5.41 6.02 -0.64
N VAL A 48 -5.68 7.20 -1.17
CA VAL A 48 -6.11 7.40 -2.56
C VAL A 48 -5.01 8.11 -3.33
N ILE A 49 -5.02 7.93 -4.66
CA ILE A 49 -4.13 8.67 -5.55
C ILE A 49 -4.48 10.16 -5.41
N CYS A 50 -3.47 11.01 -5.30
CA CYS A 50 -3.68 12.45 -5.23
C CYS A 50 -4.35 12.94 -6.51
N GLU A 51 -5.55 13.50 -6.41
CA GLU A 51 -6.32 14.01 -7.56
C GLU A 51 -5.61 15.19 -8.24
N LYS A 52 -4.98 16.07 -7.45
CA LYS A 52 -4.32 17.28 -8.00
C LYS A 52 -3.09 16.99 -8.86
N CYS A 53 -2.37 15.90 -8.57
CA CYS A 53 -1.18 15.53 -9.33
C CYS A 53 -1.32 14.20 -10.06
N GLU A 54 -2.50 13.57 -10.03
CA GLU A 54 -2.79 12.29 -10.70
C GLU A 54 -1.75 11.20 -10.39
N GLY A 55 -1.17 11.22 -9.18
CA GLY A 55 -0.13 10.27 -8.77
C GLY A 55 1.29 10.59 -9.27
N VAL A 56 1.53 11.74 -9.89
CA VAL A 56 2.87 12.19 -10.32
C VAL A 56 3.70 12.69 -9.13
N GLY A 57 3.06 13.32 -8.13
CA GLY A 57 3.72 13.85 -6.93
C GLY A 57 4.23 15.30 -7.07
N GLY A 58 4.13 15.90 -8.25
CA GLY A 58 4.52 17.26 -8.55
C GLY A 58 3.75 17.82 -9.75
N LYS A 59 4.18 18.98 -10.26
CA LYS A 59 3.68 19.51 -11.54
C LYS A 59 4.03 18.54 -12.69
N LYS A 60 3.19 18.56 -13.74
CA LYS A 60 3.40 17.72 -14.94
C LYS A 60 4.75 18.10 -15.57
N GLY A 61 5.65 17.12 -15.71
CA GLY A 61 7.00 17.32 -16.27
C GLY A 61 8.09 17.69 -15.26
N SER A 62 7.77 17.91 -13.98
CA SER A 62 8.77 18.25 -12.95
C SER A 62 9.46 17.04 -12.31
N VAL A 63 9.21 15.85 -12.87
CA VAL A 63 9.80 14.60 -12.40
C VAL A 63 11.10 14.36 -13.14
N GLU A 64 12.20 14.40 -12.42
CA GLU A 64 13.54 14.13 -12.94
C GLU A 64 14.00 12.75 -12.48
N LYS A 65 14.83 12.09 -13.28
CA LYS A 65 15.47 10.84 -12.83
C LYS A 65 16.48 11.18 -11.73
N CYS A 66 16.49 10.39 -10.66
CA CYS A 66 17.46 10.60 -9.59
C CYS A 66 18.89 10.42 -10.14
N PRO A 67 19.79 11.41 -10.02
CA PRO A 67 21.12 11.35 -10.61
C PRO A 67 22.00 10.28 -9.96
N LEU A 68 21.81 10.07 -8.65
CA LEU A 68 22.61 9.13 -7.86
C LEU A 68 22.33 7.66 -8.23
N CYS A 69 21.06 7.28 -8.38
CA CYS A 69 20.67 5.90 -8.72
C CYS A 69 20.31 5.71 -10.21
N LYS A 70 20.33 6.78 -11.01
CA LYS A 70 19.94 6.78 -12.44
C LYS A 70 18.59 6.10 -12.70
N GLY A 71 17.62 6.29 -11.81
CA GLY A 71 16.29 5.67 -11.91
C GLY A 71 16.15 4.29 -11.25
N ARG A 72 17.22 3.70 -10.69
CA ARG A 72 17.17 2.35 -10.08
C ARG A 72 16.55 2.31 -8.69
N GLY A 73 16.45 3.43 -7.99
CA GLY A 73 15.97 3.51 -6.59
C GLY A 73 16.94 2.93 -5.55
N MET A 74 18.00 2.25 -5.97
CA MET A 74 18.98 1.59 -5.10
C MET A 74 20.40 1.97 -5.51
N GLN A 75 21.29 2.03 -4.52
CA GLN A 75 22.71 2.28 -4.68
C GLN A 75 23.50 1.04 -4.27
N ILE A 76 24.57 0.75 -5.00
CA ILE A 76 25.45 -0.39 -4.71
C ILE A 76 26.74 0.18 -4.12
N HIS A 77 27.04 -0.21 -2.89
CA HIS A 77 28.29 0.11 -2.21
C HIS A 77 29.17 -1.13 -2.21
N ILE A 78 30.41 -0.99 -2.68
CA ILE A 78 31.40 -2.08 -2.64
C ILE A 78 32.17 -1.89 -1.35
N GLN A 79 31.99 -2.80 -0.39
CA GLN A 79 32.73 -2.83 0.87
C GLN A 79 33.76 -3.96 0.83
N GLN A 80 35.03 -3.64 1.07
CA GLN A 80 36.06 -4.65 1.27
C GLN A 80 35.98 -5.18 2.70
N ILE A 81 35.78 -6.49 2.84
CA ILE A 81 35.69 -7.17 4.15
C ILE A 81 37.03 -7.82 4.50
N GLY A 82 37.88 -8.11 3.51
CA GLY A 82 39.21 -8.65 3.72
C GLY A 82 40.04 -8.71 2.43
N PRO A 83 41.26 -9.25 2.49
CA PRO A 83 42.14 -9.38 1.34
C PRO A 83 41.47 -10.22 0.24
N GLY A 84 41.24 -9.62 -0.93
CA GLY A 84 40.61 -10.29 -2.08
C GLY A 84 39.09 -10.49 -1.98
N MET A 85 38.44 -10.08 -0.90
CA MET A 85 36.99 -10.24 -0.71
C MET A 85 36.26 -8.89 -0.70
N VAL A 86 35.44 -8.68 -1.73
CA VAL A 86 34.54 -7.52 -1.86
C VAL A 86 33.09 -7.97 -1.70
N GLN A 87 32.34 -7.30 -0.83
CA GLN A 87 30.90 -7.44 -0.72
C GLN A 87 30.22 -6.27 -1.41
N GLN A 88 29.23 -6.58 -2.25
CA GLN A 88 28.33 -5.57 -2.79
C GLN A 88 27.12 -5.44 -1.87
N ILE A 89 27.01 -4.31 -1.19
CA ILE A 89 25.86 -3.97 -0.34
C ILE A 89 24.91 -3.12 -1.16
N GLN A 90 23.67 -3.59 -1.29
CA GLN A 90 22.60 -2.83 -1.92
C GLN A 90 21.87 -2.02 -0.85
N THR A 91 21.94 -0.71 -0.96
CA THR A 91 21.27 0.23 -0.05
C THR A 91 20.22 1.02 -0.82
N VAL A 92 19.13 1.42 -0.15
CA VAL A 92 18.13 2.31 -0.74
C VAL A 92 18.80 3.65 -1.03
N CYS A 93 18.59 4.19 -2.24
CA CYS A 93 19.18 5.48 -2.61
C CYS A 93 18.69 6.58 -1.65
N ILE A 94 19.63 7.29 -1.02
CA ILE A 94 19.33 8.30 -0.01
C ILE A 94 18.55 9.50 -0.57
N GLU A 95 18.79 9.88 -1.82
CA GLU A 95 18.16 11.06 -2.43
C GLU A 95 16.71 10.81 -2.84
N CYS A 96 16.43 9.67 -3.47
CA CYS A 96 15.08 9.33 -3.94
C CYS A 96 14.31 8.39 -3.00
N LYS A 97 14.95 7.92 -1.92
CA LYS A 97 14.36 6.99 -0.94
C LYS A 97 13.69 5.77 -1.58
N GLY A 98 14.27 5.24 -2.64
CA GLY A 98 13.72 4.09 -3.37
C GLY A 98 12.76 4.42 -4.50
N GLN A 99 12.39 5.69 -4.70
CA GLN A 99 11.45 6.08 -5.76
C GLN A 99 12.08 6.08 -7.16
N GLY A 100 13.41 6.19 -7.28
CA GLY A 100 14.11 6.31 -8.57
C GLY A 100 13.97 7.67 -9.26
N GLU A 101 12.97 8.45 -8.86
CA GLU A 101 12.65 9.77 -9.35
C GLU A 101 12.90 10.83 -8.27
N ARG A 102 13.16 12.06 -8.70
CA ARG A 102 13.35 13.23 -7.85
C ARG A 102 12.45 14.36 -8.37
N ILE A 103 11.82 15.07 -7.44
CA ILE A 103 11.00 16.24 -7.73
C ILE A 103 11.59 17.43 -6.98
N ASN A 104 11.84 18.51 -7.71
CA ASN A 104 12.35 19.76 -7.14
C ASN A 104 11.38 20.27 -6.05
N PRO A 105 11.86 20.70 -4.87
CA PRO A 105 10.99 21.09 -3.75
C PRO A 105 9.95 22.15 -4.12
N LYS A 106 10.28 23.06 -5.03
CA LYS A 106 9.40 24.14 -5.52
C LYS A 106 8.23 23.64 -6.38
N ASP A 107 8.36 22.46 -6.98
CA ASP A 107 7.36 21.89 -7.90
C ASP A 107 6.64 20.68 -7.31
N ARG A 108 6.87 20.38 -6.02
CA ARG A 108 6.13 19.35 -5.31
C ARG A 108 4.67 19.77 -5.19
N CYS A 109 3.79 18.77 -5.32
CA CYS A 109 2.37 19.00 -5.12
C CYS A 109 2.14 19.37 -3.65
N GLU A 110 1.49 20.50 -3.39
CA GLU A 110 1.22 20.99 -2.04
C GLU A 110 0.30 20.05 -1.24
N SER A 111 -0.55 19.28 -1.93
CA SER A 111 -1.53 18.41 -1.27
C SER A 111 -1.00 17.03 -0.89
N CYS A 112 0.00 16.50 -1.61
CA CYS A 112 0.62 15.22 -1.26
C CYS A 112 2.10 15.33 -0.86
N SER A 113 2.70 16.53 -0.96
CA SER A 113 4.10 16.81 -0.65
C SER A 113 5.10 15.87 -1.33
N GLY A 114 4.77 15.37 -2.53
CA GLY A 114 5.58 14.39 -3.26
C GLY A 114 5.29 12.92 -2.94
N ALA A 115 4.33 12.62 -2.05
CA ALA A 115 3.97 11.25 -1.69
C ALA A 115 3.09 10.54 -2.74
N LYS A 116 2.59 11.26 -3.76
CA LYS A 116 1.70 10.76 -4.83
C LYS A 116 0.30 10.30 -4.35
N VAL A 117 0.13 10.02 -3.06
CA VAL A 117 -1.13 9.61 -2.43
C VAL A 117 -1.56 10.58 -1.33
N ILE A 118 -2.87 10.63 -1.07
CA ILE A 118 -3.50 11.40 0.01
C ILE A 118 -4.33 10.44 0.86
N ARG A 119 -4.41 10.72 2.17
CA ARG A 119 -5.31 9.99 3.09
C ARG A 119 -6.70 10.59 3.03
N GLU A 120 -7.65 9.81 2.56
CA GLU A 120 -9.06 10.19 2.50
C GLU A 120 -9.85 9.44 3.57
N LYS A 121 -10.71 10.16 4.30
CA LYS A 121 -11.64 9.58 5.26
C LYS A 121 -12.93 9.21 4.55
N LYS A 122 -13.28 7.93 4.50
CA LYS A 122 -14.55 7.43 3.98
C LYS A 122 -15.38 6.86 5.13
N ILE A 123 -16.61 7.33 5.25
CA ILE A 123 -17.58 6.77 6.21
C ILE A 123 -18.26 5.59 5.53
N ILE A 124 -18.25 4.45 6.20
CA ILE A 124 -18.95 3.24 5.78
C ILE A 124 -20.01 2.93 6.83
N GLU A 125 -21.20 2.56 6.37
CA GLU A 125 -22.26 2.09 7.25
C GLU A 125 -22.16 0.57 7.38
N VAL A 126 -22.03 0.10 8.61
CA VAL A 126 -21.98 -1.32 8.96
C VAL A 126 -23.29 -1.66 9.62
N HIS A 127 -24.00 -2.61 9.04
CA HIS A 127 -25.20 -3.19 9.63
C HIS A 127 -24.78 -4.42 10.44
N VAL A 128 -25.12 -4.40 11.74
CA VAL A 128 -24.97 -5.53 12.66
C VAL A 128 -26.35 -6.15 12.83
N GLU A 129 -26.47 -7.40 12.42
CA GLU A 129 -27.74 -8.12 12.47
C GLU A 129 -28.04 -8.60 13.89
N LYS A 130 -29.33 -8.83 14.16
CA LYS A 130 -29.78 -9.33 15.47
C LYS A 130 -29.20 -10.72 15.72
N GLY A 131 -28.62 -10.91 16.91
CA GLY A 131 -28.08 -12.21 17.31
C GLY A 131 -26.81 -12.64 16.56
N GLU A 132 -26.08 -11.68 15.97
CA GLU A 132 -24.80 -11.95 15.34
C GLU A 132 -23.78 -12.52 16.37
N ALA A 133 -23.04 -13.55 16.00
CA ALA A 133 -22.12 -14.23 16.91
C ALA A 133 -20.86 -13.39 17.22
N ALA A 134 -20.25 -13.66 18.38
CA ALA A 134 -18.92 -13.15 18.73
C ALA A 134 -17.94 -13.37 17.58
N GLN A 135 -17.13 -12.37 17.23
CA GLN A 135 -16.05 -12.52 16.24
C GLN A 135 -16.52 -12.88 14.83
N SER A 136 -17.75 -12.49 14.45
CA SER A 136 -18.20 -12.58 13.07
C SER A 136 -17.32 -11.71 12.15
N TRP A 137 -17.10 -12.21 10.93
CA TRP A 137 -16.34 -11.52 9.89
C TRP A 137 -17.33 -10.84 8.96
N CYS A 138 -17.58 -9.55 9.18
CA CYS A 138 -18.34 -8.75 8.22
C CYS A 138 -17.38 -8.16 7.19
N SER A 139 -17.46 -8.64 5.94
CA SER A 139 -16.63 -8.12 4.84
C SER A 139 -17.38 -7.01 4.11
N THR A 140 -16.96 -5.76 4.28
CA THR A 140 -17.48 -4.65 3.48
C THR A 140 -16.53 -4.37 2.32
N ARG A 141 -17.03 -4.45 1.08
CA ARG A 141 -16.24 -4.15 -0.12
C ARG A 141 -16.22 -2.63 -0.33
N ALA A 142 -15.07 -2.01 -0.07
CA ALA A 142 -14.83 -0.60 -0.38
C ALA A 142 -13.69 -0.46 -1.41
N GLY A 143 -14.03 -0.63 -2.69
CA GLY A 143 -13.07 -0.61 -3.80
C GLY A 143 -12.23 -1.90 -3.88
N ASN A 144 -10.92 -1.75 -4.13
CA ASN A 144 -9.97 -2.87 -4.33
C ASN A 144 -9.43 -3.48 -3.01
N ALA A 145 -9.83 -2.95 -1.86
CA ALA A 145 -9.45 -3.48 -0.55
C ALA A 145 -10.65 -4.21 0.06
N VAL A 146 -10.44 -5.46 0.47
CA VAL A 146 -11.39 -6.20 1.29
C VAL A 146 -11.11 -5.82 2.74
N TRP A 147 -12.08 -5.14 3.35
CA TRP A 147 -12.01 -4.78 4.75
C TRP A 147 -12.66 -5.89 5.55
N VAL A 148 -11.98 -6.29 6.61
CA VAL A 148 -12.49 -7.27 7.55
C VAL A 148 -12.85 -6.50 8.81
N LEU A 149 -14.13 -6.48 9.14
CA LEU A 149 -14.57 -6.01 10.43
C LEU A 149 -14.62 -7.20 11.40
N ILE A 150 -13.97 -7.06 12.54
CA ILE A 150 -14.09 -8.01 13.65
C ILE A 150 -14.98 -7.36 14.71
N VAL A 151 -16.15 -7.94 14.94
CA VAL A 151 -17.04 -7.52 16.02
C VAL A 151 -16.51 -8.06 17.35
N ARG A 152 -16.27 -7.15 18.32
CA ARG A 152 -15.89 -7.50 19.70
C ARG A 152 -16.94 -7.00 20.67
N TYR A 153 -17.28 -7.85 21.64
CA TYR A 153 -18.15 -7.48 22.75
C TYR A 153 -17.39 -6.60 23.75
N THR A 154 -18.07 -5.57 24.19
CA THR A 154 -17.73 -4.83 25.41
C THR A 154 -18.80 -5.13 26.44
N ASP A 155 -18.36 -5.48 27.66
CA ASP A 155 -19.24 -5.73 28.82
C ASP A 155 -20.08 -4.49 29.17
#